data_AF-A0A3L6S5W3-F1
#
_entry.id   AF-A0A3L6S5W3-F1
#
_cell.length_a   1.000
_cell.length_b   1.000
_cell.length_c   1.000
_cell.angle_alpha   90.00
_cell.angle_beta   90.00
_cell.angle_gamma   90.00
#
_symmetry.space_group_name_H-M   'P 1'
#
loop_
_entity.id
_entity.type
_entity.pdbx_description
1 polymer ?
#
loop_
_entity_poly.entity_id
_entity_poly.type
_entity_poly.pdbx_seq_one_letter_code
_entity_poly.pdbx_strand_id
1 'polypeptide(L)'
;MREILHIQGGQCGNQIGAKFWEVICGEHGVDATGRYSGASAQQLERINVYYNEAGGGRYVPRAVLMDLEPGTMESIRAGPFGGIFRPDNFRRFSVL
;
A
#
# COMPACT_ATOMS: atom_id res chain seq x y z
N MET A 1 -3.87 -13.50 -14.62
CA MET A 1 -3.15 -13.26 -13.34
C MET A 1 -4.18 -13.06 -12.26
N ARG A 2 -4.00 -13.60 -11.05
CA ARG A 2 -4.96 -13.41 -9.94
C ARG A 2 -4.53 -12.19 -9.13
N GLU A 3 -5.45 -11.27 -8.90
CA GLU A 3 -5.21 -10.03 -8.16
C GLU A 3 -5.70 -10.19 -6.72
N ILE A 4 -4.98 -9.60 -5.76
CA ILE A 4 -5.36 -9.62 -4.35
C ILE A 4 -5.66 -8.18 -3.91
N LEU A 5 -6.83 -7.98 -3.30
CA LEU A 5 -7.19 -6.74 -2.62
C LEU A 5 -6.93 -6.90 -1.13
N HIS A 6 -6.04 -6.07 -0.58
CA HIS A 6 -5.71 -6.09 0.85
C HIS A 6 -6.59 -5.10 1.61
N ILE A 7 -7.47 -5.59 2.50
CA ILE A 7 -8.34 -4.74 3.33
C ILE A 7 -7.78 -4.69 4.75
N GLN A 8 -7.56 -3.49 5.26
CA GLN A 8 -7.05 -3.23 6.61
C GLN A 8 -8.10 -2.41 7.36
N GLY A 9 -8.37 -2.81 8.60
CA GLY A 9 -9.43 -2.22 9.40
C GLY A 9 -8.98 -1.95 10.83
N GLY A 10 -9.27 -0.74 11.30
CA GLY A 10 -9.00 -0.28 12.66
C GLY A 10 -7.53 -0.04 12.97
N GLN A 11 -7.27 0.52 14.14
CA GLN A 11 -5.93 0.94 14.56
C GLN A 11 -4.88 -0.18 14.45
N CYS A 12 -5.17 -1.37 14.98
CA CYS A 12 -4.24 -2.50 14.97
C CYS A 12 -4.00 -3.03 13.53
N GLY A 13 -5.07 -3.21 12.75
CA GLY A 13 -4.99 -3.74 11.39
C GLY A 13 -4.22 -2.81 10.45
N ASN A 14 -4.41 -1.50 10.60
CA ASN A 14 -3.70 -0.48 9.85
C ASN A 14 -2.21 -0.44 10.21
N GLN A 15 -1.83 -0.58 11.49
CA GLN A 15 -0.41 -0.62 11.90
C GLN A 15 0.32 -1.86 11.39
N ILE A 16 -0.28 -3.04 11.54
CA ILE A 16 0.29 -4.29 11.01
C ILE A 16 0.38 -4.22 9.49
N GLY A 17 -0.66 -3.71 8.85
CA GLY A 17 -0.73 -3.52 7.42
C GLY A 17 0.32 -2.58 6.87
N ALA A 18 0.66 -1.51 7.58
CA ALA A 18 1.77 -0.63 7.22
C ALA A 18 3.10 -1.39 7.21
N LYS A 19 3.38 -2.20 8.25
CA LYS A 19 4.58 -3.06 8.30
C LYS A 19 4.59 -4.14 7.23
N PHE A 20 3.43 -4.72 6.91
CA PHE A 20 3.31 -5.66 5.80
C PHE A 20 3.72 -5.02 4.47
N TRP A 21 3.22 -3.82 4.17
CA TRP A 21 3.57 -3.12 2.93
C TRP A 21 5.03 -2.69 2.88
N GLU A 22 5.65 -2.32 4.00
CA GLU A 22 7.10 -2.06 4.06
C GLU A 22 7.92 -3.28 3.59
N VAL A 23 7.58 -4.47 4.10
CA VAL A 23 8.27 -5.72 3.75
C VAL A 23 8.04 -6.08 2.28
N ILE A 24 6.78 -6.04 1.83
CA ILE A 24 6.42 -6.39 0.45
C ILE A 24 7.05 -5.42 -0.56
N CYS A 25 7.16 -4.12 -0.24
CA CYS A 25 7.88 -3.15 -1.08
C CYS A 25 9.35 -3.54 -1.21
N GLY A 26 10.01 -3.90 -0.10
CA GLY A 26 11.40 -4.37 -0.11
C GLY A 26 11.59 -5.64 -0.94
N GLU A 27 10.71 -6.63 -0.77
CA GLU A 27 10.76 -7.90 -1.53
C GLU A 27 10.54 -7.72 -3.03
N HIS A 28 9.69 -6.77 -3.43
CA HIS A 28 9.38 -6.48 -4.83
C HIS A 28 10.28 -5.40 -5.44
N GLY A 29 11.21 -4.83 -4.67
CA GLY A 29 12.08 -3.76 -5.12
C GLY A 29 11.32 -2.48 -5.50
N VAL A 30 10.23 -2.17 -4.78
CA VAL A 30 9.48 -0.92 -4.94
C VAL A 30 9.98 0.07 -3.90
N ASP A 31 10.37 1.26 -4.34
CA ASP A 31 10.82 2.32 -3.45
C ASP A 31 9.65 3.05 -2.76
N ALA A 32 9.97 3.92 -1.80
CA ALA A 32 8.99 4.76 -1.09
C ALA A 32 8.19 5.72 -1.99
N THR A 33 8.65 5.96 -3.22
CA THR A 33 7.94 6.78 -4.22
C THR A 33 6.95 5.97 -5.06
N GLY A 34 7.03 4.63 -4.95
CA GLY A 34 6.26 3.68 -5.72
C GLY A 34 6.92 3.33 -7.06
N ARG A 35 8.20 3.62 -7.26
CA ARG A 35 8.93 3.21 -8.47
C ARG A 35 9.63 1.88 -8.25
N TYR A 36 9.70 1.09 -9.31
CA TYR A 36 10.46 -0.16 -9.29
C TYR A 36 11.95 0.14 -9.46
N SER A 37 12.76 -0.29 -8.49
CA SER A 37 14.22 -0.23 -8.47
C SER A 37 14.84 -1.63 -8.28
N GLY A 38 14.07 -2.68 -8.53
CA GLY A 38 14.53 -4.06 -8.41
C GLY A 38 15.42 -4.52 -9.56
N ALA A 39 16.09 -5.65 -9.37
CA ALA A 39 17.03 -6.23 -10.35
C ALA A 39 16.50 -7.49 -11.05
N SER A 40 15.35 -8.04 -10.63
CA SER A 40 14.84 -9.32 -11.15
C SER A 40 13.56 -9.16 -11.98
N ALA A 41 13.60 -9.61 -13.22
CA ALA A 41 12.43 -9.66 -14.12
C ALA A 41 11.26 -10.48 -13.55
N GLN A 42 11.53 -11.47 -12.69
CA GLN A 42 10.48 -12.28 -12.04
C GLN A 42 9.67 -11.48 -11.01
N GLN A 43 10.28 -10.46 -10.39
CA GLN A 43 9.55 -9.54 -9.49
C GLN A 43 8.54 -8.72 -10.30
N LEU A 44 8.96 -8.21 -11.46
CA LEU A 44 8.10 -7.47 -12.40
C LEU A 44 6.95 -8.33 -12.94
N GLU A 45 7.18 -9.60 -13.26
CA GLU A 45 6.11 -10.49 -13.74
C GLU A 45 4.98 -10.69 -12.71
N ARG A 46 5.28 -10.60 -11.42
CA ARG A 46 4.33 -10.87 -10.32
C ARG A 46 3.90 -9.65 -9.53
N ILE A 47 4.48 -8.48 -9.80
CA ILE A 47 4.18 -7.23 -9.08
C ILE A 47 2.70 -6.85 -9.15
N ASN A 48 2.04 -7.18 -10.27
CA ASN A 48 0.64 -6.88 -10.52
C ASN A 48 -0.35 -7.65 -9.62
N VAL A 49 0.11 -8.64 -8.85
CA VAL A 49 -0.71 -9.35 -7.85
C VAL A 49 -1.11 -8.41 -6.70
N TYR A 50 -0.15 -7.62 -6.21
CA TYR A 50 -0.33 -6.72 -5.07
C TYR A 50 -0.43 -5.25 -5.46
N TYR A 51 0.21 -4.87 -6.57
CA TYR A 51 0.25 -3.50 -7.03
C TYR A 51 -0.61 -3.30 -8.27
N ASN A 52 -1.00 -2.06 -8.49
CA ASN A 52 -1.54 -1.58 -9.75
C ASN A 52 -0.53 -0.63 -10.38
N GLU A 53 -0.22 -0.83 -11.65
CA GLU A 53 0.66 0.07 -12.39
C GLU A 53 -0.14 1.32 -12.79
N ALA A 54 0.20 2.44 -12.17
CA ALA A 54 -0.28 3.76 -12.55
C ALA A 54 0.62 4.37 -13.63
N GLY A 55 0.10 5.37 -14.34
CA GLY A 55 0.86 6.09 -15.36
C GLY A 55 2.19 6.63 -14.81
N GLY A 56 3.24 6.54 -15.64
CA GLY A 56 4.60 7.00 -15.29
C GLY A 56 5.46 5.98 -14.55
N GLY A 57 5.13 4.68 -14.63
CA GLY A 57 5.93 3.59 -14.03
C GLY A 57 5.83 3.55 -12.51
N ARG A 58 4.68 3.98 -11.96
CA ARG A 58 4.43 4.03 -10.52
C ARG A 58 3.51 2.90 -10.09
N TYR A 59 3.96 2.08 -9.16
CA TYR A 59 3.23 0.98 -8.56
C TYR A 59 2.49 1.45 -7.30
N VAL A 60 1.18 1.28 -7.32
CA VAL A 60 0.27 1.67 -6.22
C VAL A 60 -0.27 0.40 -5.56
N PRO A 61 -0.14 0.23 -4.24
CA PRO A 61 -0.73 -0.91 -3.54
C PRO A 61 -2.24 -1.03 -3.76
N ARG A 62 -2.71 -2.25 -3.98
CA ARG A 62 -4.13 -2.61 -3.96
C ARG A 62 -4.57 -2.83 -2.53
N ALA A 63 -4.60 -1.74 -1.77
CA ALA A 63 -4.99 -1.74 -0.36
C ALA A 63 -6.13 -0.77 -0.10
N VAL A 64 -7.05 -1.15 0.80
CA VAL A 64 -8.05 -0.26 1.38
C VAL A 64 -7.80 -0.20 2.88
N LEU A 65 -7.64 1.01 3.40
CA LEU A 65 -7.44 1.27 4.82
C LEU A 65 -8.71 1.89 5.38
N MET A 66 -9.32 1.21 6.34
CA MET A 66 -10.55 1.61 6.99
C MET A 66 -10.27 1.93 8.45
N ASP A 67 -10.65 3.11 8.90
CA ASP A 67 -10.55 3.50 10.30
C ASP A 67 -11.72 4.41 10.69
N LEU A 68 -12.07 4.37 11.98
CA LEU A 68 -12.99 5.32 12.62
C LEU A 68 -12.23 6.54 13.13
N GLU A 69 -10.94 6.36 13.44
CA GLU A 69 -10.08 7.40 14.03
C GLU A 69 -9.11 8.01 13.01
N PRO A 70 -8.95 9.35 12.99
CA PRO A 70 -8.04 10.01 12.04
C PRO A 70 -6.55 9.80 12.35
N GLY A 71 -6.19 9.58 13.61
CA GLY A 71 -4.79 9.53 14.06
C GLY A 71 -3.98 8.39 13.44
N THR A 72 -4.61 7.23 13.21
CA THR A 72 -3.94 6.10 12.55
C THR A 72 -3.60 6.41 11.09
N MET A 73 -4.52 7.06 10.37
CA MET A 73 -4.33 7.39 8.96
C MET A 73 -3.19 8.39 8.77
N GLU A 74 -3.09 9.40 9.64
CA GLU A 74 -1.99 10.36 9.65
C GLU A 74 -0.65 9.68 9.93
N SER A 75 -0.63 8.76 10.89
CA SER A 75 0.57 7.97 11.23
C SER A 75 1.08 7.15 10.04
N ILE A 76 0.17 6.51 9.29
CA ILE A 76 0.54 5.74 8.10
C ILE A 76 1.03 6.63 6.96
N ARG A 77 0.37 7.78 6.74
CA ARG A 77 0.81 8.75 5.72
C ARG A 77 2.16 9.38 6.04
N ALA A 78 2.47 9.59 7.32
CA ALA A 78 3.77 10.05 7.78
C ALA A 78 4.85 8.95 7.76
N GLY A 79 4.45 7.69 7.58
CA GLY A 79 5.35 6.55 7.48
C GLY A 79 6.20 6.57 6.20
N PRO A 80 7.27 5.76 6.17
CA PRO A 80 8.24 5.74 5.06
C PRO A 80 7.59 5.40 3.70
N PHE A 81 6.53 4.58 3.70
CA PHE A 81 5.77 4.23 2.50
C PHE A 81 4.38 4.89 2.49
N GLY A 82 4.12 5.91 3.29
CA GLY A 82 2.82 6.60 3.26
C GLY A 82 2.47 7.19 1.90
N GLY A 83 3.51 7.59 1.14
CA GLY A 83 3.39 8.21 -0.18
C GLY A 83 2.95 7.27 -1.30
N ILE A 84 3.03 5.94 -1.16
CA ILE A 84 2.64 5.01 -2.24
C ILE A 84 1.13 4.78 -2.29
N PHE A 85 0.43 4.97 -1.18
CA PHE A 85 -1.02 4.79 -1.10
C PHE A 85 -1.74 5.96 -1.76
N ARG A 86 -2.81 5.66 -2.51
CA ARG A 86 -3.68 6.72 -3.02
C ARG A 86 -4.50 7.33 -1.88
N PRO A 87 -4.71 8.66 -1.85
CA PRO A 87 -5.60 9.29 -0.89
C PRO A 87 -7.00 8.65 -0.84
N ASP A 88 -7.50 8.21 -2.00
CA ASP A 88 -8.83 7.59 -2.16
C ASP A 88 -8.95 6.19 -1.51
N ASN A 89 -7.82 5.56 -1.19
CA ASN A 89 -7.78 4.26 -0.52
C ASN A 89 -8.03 4.37 0.99
N PHE A 90 -7.92 5.58 1.55
CA PHE A 90 -8.25 5.85 2.94
C PHE A 90 -9.74 6.10 3.07
N ARG A 91 -10.46 5.14 3.63
CA ARG A 91 -11.91 5.25 3.87
C ARG A 91 -12.16 5.44 5.35
N ARG A 92 -12.52 6.68 5.70
CA ARG A 92 -13.05 6.99 7.02
C ARG A 92 -14.53 6.61 7.05
N PHE A 93 -14.90 5.74 7.98
CA PHE A 93 -16.31 5.52 8.27
C PHE A 93 -16.69 6.46 9.41
N SER A 94 -17.55 7.44 9.13
CA SER A 94 -18.28 8.16 10.17
C SER A 94 -19.46 7.27 10.53
N VAL A 95 -19.55 6.85 11.79
CA VAL A 95 -20.77 6.23 12.31
C VAL A 95 -21.81 7.35 12.40
N LEU A 96 -22.61 7.49 11.35
CA LEU A 96 -23.87 8.23 11.37
C LEU A 96 -24.98 7.30 11.86
#